data_AF-J2W3E0-F1
#
_entry.id   AF-J2W3E0-F1
#
_cell.length_a   1.000
_cell.length_b   1.000
_cell.length_c   1.000
_cell.angle_alpha   90.00
_cell.angle_beta   90.00
_cell.angle_gamma   90.00
#
_symmetry.space_group_name_H-M   'P 1'
#
loop_
_entity.id
_entity.type
_entity.pdbx_description
1 polymer ?
#
loop_
_entity_poly.entity_id
_entity_poly.type
_entity_poly.pdbx_seq_one_letter_code
_entity_poly.pdbx_strand_id
1 'polypeptide(L)'
;MSEAQVTANYRFVGAYQEVNTRIAQRQQALTIYVSMVLSLLAALVALKPGTAGAPLPIQWLVLGFPVASTFLALMSYKAEMAITNLRRFLCTLERLGNDNGALPSYNANASWSINANRARQMQDYAAALLAAGGNAVGLLAAVKIYPVQFAESPSACWIAGTVAVVSVGLLLWIPRLSFIPVEDDGSR
;
A
#
# COMPACT_ATOMS: atom_id res chain seq x y z
N MET A 1 14.73 -37.51 12.38
CA MET A 1 13.66 -36.47 12.44
C MET A 1 12.37 -37.12 12.01
N SER A 2 11.26 -36.90 12.71
CA SER A 2 9.97 -37.45 12.28
C SER A 2 9.52 -36.78 10.98
N GLU A 3 8.81 -37.51 10.11
CA GLU A 3 8.30 -37.00 8.83
C GLU A 3 7.51 -35.69 9.02
N ALA A 4 6.75 -35.58 10.10
CA ALA A 4 6.01 -34.38 10.50
C ALA A 4 6.89 -33.14 10.71
N GLN A 5 8.08 -33.28 11.31
CA GLN A 5 9.02 -32.17 11.51
C GLN A 5 9.61 -31.68 10.19
N VAL A 6 9.90 -32.61 9.28
CA VAL A 6 10.40 -32.29 7.92
C VAL A 6 9.33 -31.57 7.12
N THR A 7 8.08 -32.06 7.14
CA THR A 7 6.94 -31.39 6.48
C THR A 7 6.66 -30.00 7.05
N ALA A 8 6.75 -29.82 8.38
CA ALA A 8 6.58 -28.51 9.01
C ALA A 8 7.65 -27.52 8.56
N ASN A 9 8.91 -27.96 8.46
CA ASN A 9 10.02 -27.12 7.99
C ASN A 9 9.84 -26.70 6.52
N TYR A 10 9.45 -27.60 5.62
CA TYR A 10 9.15 -27.24 4.23
C TYR A 10 8.00 -26.22 4.12
N ARG A 11 6.93 -26.39 4.91
CA ARG A 11 5.80 -25.43 4.95
C ARG A 11 6.24 -24.07 5.50
N PHE A 12 7.13 -24.06 6.48
CA PHE A 12 7.71 -22.84 7.05
C PHE A 12 8.55 -22.08 6.01
N VAL A 13 9.47 -22.76 5.32
CA VAL A 13 10.30 -22.17 4.27
C VAL A 13 9.44 -21.62 3.14
N GLY A 14 8.45 -22.39 2.68
CA GLY A 14 7.52 -21.95 1.62
C GLY A 14 6.72 -20.71 2.02
N ALA A 15 6.18 -20.68 3.24
CA ALA A 15 5.44 -19.52 3.74
C ALA A 15 6.33 -18.27 3.88
N TYR A 16 7.59 -18.41 4.32
CA TYR A 16 8.53 -17.28 4.37
C TYR A 16 8.88 -16.73 2.98
N GLN A 17 9.09 -17.60 2.00
CA GLN A 17 9.32 -17.17 0.61
C GLN A 17 8.12 -16.42 0.04
N GLU A 18 6.90 -16.88 0.35
CA GLU A 18 5.69 -16.17 -0.04
C GLU A 18 5.60 -14.80 0.62
N VAL A 19 5.86 -14.69 1.94
CA VAL A 19 5.90 -13.39 2.65
C VAL A 19 6.89 -12.44 1.97
N ASN A 20 8.09 -12.89 1.66
CA ASN A 20 9.10 -12.07 0.99
C ASN A 20 8.62 -11.60 -0.40
N THR A 21 7.93 -12.48 -1.14
CA THR A 21 7.33 -12.14 -2.44
C THR A 21 6.23 -11.09 -2.28
N ARG A 22 5.36 -11.20 -1.28
CA ARG A 22 4.31 -10.19 -1.02
C ARG A 22 4.88 -8.83 -0.63
N ILE A 23 5.96 -8.82 0.16
CA ILE A 23 6.67 -7.58 0.52
C ILE A 23 7.26 -6.93 -0.74
N ALA A 24 7.92 -7.69 -1.61
CA ALA A 24 8.46 -7.20 -2.86
C ALA A 24 7.36 -6.66 -3.81
N GLN A 25 6.23 -7.39 -3.93
CA GLN A 25 5.07 -6.94 -4.71
C GLN A 25 4.52 -5.59 -4.22
N ARG A 26 4.56 -5.32 -2.91
CA ARG A 26 4.15 -4.03 -2.34
C ARG A 26 5.09 -2.89 -2.76
N GLN A 27 6.41 -3.13 -2.77
CA GLN A 27 7.38 -2.14 -3.27
C GLN A 27 7.18 -1.89 -4.77
N GLN A 28 6.94 -2.96 -5.56
CA GLN A 28 6.66 -2.84 -6.99
C GLN A 28 5.39 -2.01 -7.26
N ALA A 29 4.34 -2.17 -6.45
CA ALA A 29 3.12 -1.36 -6.58
C ALA A 29 3.41 0.14 -6.38
N LEU A 30 4.28 0.49 -5.43
CA LEU A 30 4.70 1.87 -5.20
C LEU A 30 5.51 2.43 -6.38
N THR A 31 6.41 1.63 -6.97
CA THR A 31 7.14 2.00 -8.19
C THR A 31 6.18 2.28 -9.36
N ILE A 32 5.22 1.38 -9.60
CA ILE A 32 4.22 1.55 -10.67
C ILE A 32 3.41 2.83 -10.46
N TYR A 33 3.00 3.09 -9.21
CA TYR A 33 2.29 4.32 -8.86
C TYR A 33 3.11 5.58 -9.17
N VAL A 34 4.38 5.62 -8.73
CA VAL A 34 5.29 6.76 -9.02
C VAL A 34 5.40 6.98 -10.52
N SER A 35 5.64 5.92 -11.29
CA SER A 35 5.74 6.02 -12.75
C SER A 35 4.45 6.57 -13.36
N MET A 36 3.28 6.09 -12.93
CA MET A 36 1.99 6.54 -13.47
C MET A 36 1.72 8.02 -13.15
N VAL A 37 2.02 8.47 -11.93
CA VAL A 37 1.89 9.88 -11.53
C VAL A 37 2.82 10.77 -12.33
N LEU A 38 4.09 10.37 -12.51
CA LEU A 38 5.04 11.14 -13.32
C LEU A 38 4.61 11.22 -14.79
N SER A 39 4.11 10.12 -15.36
CA SER A 39 3.58 10.12 -16.73
C SER A 39 2.34 11.02 -16.88
N LEU A 40 1.42 11.01 -15.91
CA LEU A 40 0.26 11.90 -15.90
C LEU A 40 0.68 13.37 -15.79
N LEU A 41 1.66 13.70 -14.94
CA LEU A 41 2.22 15.05 -14.85
C LEU A 41 2.88 15.49 -16.16
N ALA A 42 3.69 14.63 -16.77
CA ALA A 42 4.33 14.91 -18.04
C ALA A 42 3.29 15.20 -19.14
N ALA A 43 2.23 14.38 -19.23
CA ALA A 43 1.13 14.60 -20.16
C ALA A 43 0.42 15.94 -19.89
N LEU A 44 0.17 16.27 -18.61
CA LEU A 44 -0.53 17.50 -18.22
C LEU A 44 0.26 18.75 -18.61
N VAL A 45 1.59 18.69 -18.49
CA VAL A 45 2.51 19.76 -18.91
C VAL A 45 2.65 19.83 -20.43
N ALA A 46 2.71 18.70 -21.12
CA ALA A 46 2.86 18.64 -22.58
C ALA A 46 1.64 19.21 -23.33
N LEU A 47 0.45 19.08 -22.74
CA LEU A 47 -0.83 19.50 -23.34
C LEU A 47 -1.19 20.98 -23.11
N LYS A 48 -0.27 21.80 -22.58
CA LYS A 48 -0.49 23.20 -22.19
C LYS A 48 -1.20 24.01 -23.31
N PRO A 49 -2.16 24.91 -23.00
CA PRO A 49 -3.09 25.51 -23.97
C PRO A 49 -2.50 26.57 -24.93
N GLY A 50 -1.22 26.47 -25.30
CA GLY A 50 -0.59 27.28 -26.36
C GLY A 50 -0.22 26.49 -27.62
N THR A 51 -0.35 25.16 -27.61
CA THR A 51 0.15 24.28 -28.67
C THR A 51 -0.92 23.56 -29.50
N ALA A 52 -2.16 23.45 -29.02
CA ALA A 52 -3.22 22.69 -29.70
C ALA A 52 -4.55 23.45 -29.72
N GLY A 53 -5.09 23.71 -30.92
CA GLY A 53 -6.38 24.38 -31.14
C GLY A 53 -7.62 23.48 -30.95
N ALA A 54 -7.47 22.33 -30.28
CA ALA A 54 -8.56 21.38 -30.05
C ALA A 54 -8.97 21.35 -28.56
N PRO A 55 -10.26 21.17 -28.24
CA PRO A 55 -10.72 21.03 -26.86
C PRO A 55 -10.13 19.76 -26.25
N LEU A 56 -9.15 19.93 -25.35
CA LEU A 56 -8.48 18.82 -24.69
C LEU A 56 -9.30 18.35 -23.48
N PRO A 57 -9.58 17.05 -23.35
CA PRO A 57 -10.34 16.46 -22.24
C PRO A 57 -9.54 16.42 -20.92
N ILE A 58 -9.05 17.57 -20.44
CA ILE A 58 -8.17 17.70 -19.26
C ILE A 58 -8.80 17.09 -18.00
N GLN A 59 -10.13 17.18 -17.87
CA GLN A 59 -10.88 16.58 -16.75
C GLN A 59 -10.61 15.08 -16.57
N TRP A 60 -10.45 14.33 -17.67
CA TRP A 60 -10.17 12.90 -17.64
C TRP A 60 -8.72 12.61 -17.24
N LEU A 61 -7.79 13.50 -17.62
CA LEU A 61 -6.40 13.40 -17.24
C LEU A 61 -6.22 13.64 -15.73
N VAL A 62 -6.93 14.62 -15.18
CA VAL A 62 -6.90 14.96 -13.75
C VAL A 62 -7.49 13.82 -12.91
N LEU A 63 -8.54 13.15 -13.38
CA LEU A 63 -9.08 11.94 -12.75
C LEU A 63 -8.08 10.78 -12.71
N GLY A 64 -7.06 10.78 -13.57
CA GLY A 64 -6.00 9.78 -13.55
C GLY A 64 -5.23 9.72 -12.22
N PHE A 65 -5.02 10.86 -11.56
CA PHE A 65 -4.30 10.95 -10.27
C PHE A 65 -5.02 10.20 -9.13
N PRO A 66 -6.29 10.48 -8.82
CA PRO A 66 -7.00 9.79 -7.75
C PRO A 66 -7.26 8.31 -8.09
N VAL A 67 -7.42 7.97 -9.38
CA VAL A 67 -7.48 6.57 -9.83
C VAL A 67 -6.17 5.84 -9.55
N ALA A 68 -5.02 6.49 -9.82
CA ALA A 68 -3.70 5.95 -9.48
C ALA A 68 -3.55 5.66 -7.99
N SER A 69 -3.96 6.61 -7.14
CA SER A 69 -3.88 6.46 -5.69
C SER A 69 -4.83 5.39 -5.16
N THR A 70 -6.01 5.25 -5.75
CA THR A 70 -6.96 4.18 -5.41
C THR A 70 -6.37 2.81 -5.77
N PHE A 71 -5.74 2.68 -6.94
CA PHE A 71 -5.06 1.44 -7.33
C PHE A 71 -3.92 1.08 -6.36
N LEU A 72 -3.11 2.07 -5.96
CA LEU A 72 -2.08 1.90 -4.93
C LEU A 72 -2.68 1.42 -3.60
N ALA A 73 -3.79 2.02 -3.16
CA ALA A 73 -4.47 1.66 -1.93
C ALA A 73 -4.96 0.20 -1.95
N LEU A 74 -5.63 -0.22 -3.03
CA LEU A 74 -6.14 -1.58 -3.17
C LEU A 74 -5.02 -2.63 -3.22
N MET A 75 -3.94 -2.34 -3.95
CA MET A 75 -2.77 -3.24 -4.02
C MET A 75 -2.07 -3.35 -2.67
N SER A 76 -1.92 -2.24 -1.95
CA SER A 76 -1.31 -2.22 -0.62
C SER A 76 -2.18 -2.98 0.40
N TYR A 77 -3.51 -2.79 0.34
CA TYR A 77 -4.47 -3.51 1.18
C TYR A 77 -4.40 -5.02 0.96
N LYS A 78 -4.44 -5.45 -0.31
CA LYS A 78 -4.33 -6.88 -0.66
C LYS A 78 -3.03 -7.50 -0.15
N ALA A 79 -1.91 -6.79 -0.31
CA ALA A 79 -0.61 -7.26 0.17
C ALA A 79 -0.57 -7.39 1.70
N GLU A 80 -1.08 -6.40 2.44
CA GLU A 80 -1.11 -6.43 3.91
C GLU A 80 -1.98 -7.58 4.44
N MET A 81 -3.13 -7.83 3.83
CA MET A 81 -4.00 -8.96 4.17
C MET A 81 -3.29 -10.31 3.96
N ALA A 82 -2.62 -10.49 2.83
CA ALA A 82 -1.87 -11.71 2.54
C ALA A 82 -0.71 -11.91 3.53
N ILE A 83 0.07 -10.86 3.80
CA ILE A 83 1.19 -10.90 4.75
C ILE A 83 0.69 -11.23 6.16
N THR A 84 -0.40 -10.60 6.60
CA THR A 84 -0.97 -10.82 7.93
C THR A 84 -1.44 -12.26 8.11
N ASN A 85 -2.10 -12.83 7.09
CA ASN A 85 -2.52 -14.24 7.13
C ASN A 85 -1.32 -15.20 7.17
N LEU A 86 -0.31 -14.98 6.32
CA LEU A 86 0.91 -15.80 6.31
C LEU A 86 1.67 -15.71 7.64
N ARG A 87 1.73 -14.53 8.27
CA ARG A 87 2.38 -14.38 9.59
C ARG A 87 1.63 -15.08 10.71
N ARG A 88 0.28 -15.14 10.66
CA ARG A 88 -0.51 -15.98 11.57
C ARG A 88 -0.15 -17.45 11.39
N PHE A 89 -0.10 -17.93 10.14
CA PHE A 89 0.30 -19.31 9.84
C PHE A 89 1.73 -19.62 10.32
N LEU A 90 2.68 -18.72 10.09
CA LEU A 90 4.07 -18.86 10.58
C LEU A 90 4.13 -18.88 12.11
N CYS A 91 3.36 -18.02 12.79
CA CYS A 91 3.25 -18.03 14.25
C CYS A 91 2.76 -19.39 14.77
N THR A 92 1.73 -19.97 14.14
CA THR A 92 1.23 -21.31 14.50
C THR A 92 2.28 -22.40 14.26
N LEU A 93 3.02 -22.33 13.16
CA LEU A 93 4.11 -23.28 12.87
C LEU A 93 5.28 -23.15 13.85
N GLU A 94 5.65 -21.94 14.26
CA GLU A 94 6.73 -21.71 15.23
C GLU A 94 6.39 -22.21 16.65
N ARG A 95 5.10 -22.27 16.99
CA ARG A 95 4.63 -22.87 18.24
C ARG A 95 4.56 -24.40 18.17
N LEU A 96 4.41 -24.97 16.98
CA LEU A 96 4.23 -26.40 16.79
C LEU A 96 5.51 -27.18 17.15
N GLY A 97 5.50 -27.84 18.31
CA GLY A 97 6.64 -28.59 18.83
C GLY A 97 7.67 -27.72 19.59
N ASN A 98 7.32 -26.48 19.92
CA ASN A 98 8.10 -25.58 20.77
C ASN A 98 7.39 -25.29 22.11
N ASP A 99 6.69 -26.30 22.63
CA ASP A 99 5.85 -26.20 23.85
C ASP A 99 6.67 -25.83 25.10
N ASN A 100 7.97 -26.14 25.10
CA ASN A 100 8.89 -25.85 26.20
C ASN A 100 9.59 -24.48 26.06
N GLY A 101 9.30 -23.70 25.02
CA GLY A 101 9.95 -22.41 24.77
C GLY A 101 11.47 -22.49 24.52
N ALA A 102 11.97 -23.66 24.12
CA ALA A 102 13.40 -23.91 23.94
C ALA A 102 14.00 -23.12 22.76
N LEU A 103 13.18 -22.76 21.79
CA LEU A 103 13.59 -21.97 20.63
C LEU A 103 12.90 -20.59 20.61
N PRO A 104 13.63 -19.51 20.30
CA PRO A 104 13.03 -18.21 20.11
C PRO A 104 12.11 -18.19 18.88
N SER A 105 10.89 -17.70 19.03
CA SER A 105 9.89 -17.57 17.96
C SER A 105 9.87 -16.14 17.40
N TYR A 106 10.19 -15.97 16.12
CA TYR A 106 10.28 -14.65 15.49
C TYR A 106 8.90 -13.96 15.37
N ASN A 107 7.87 -14.71 14.97
CA ASN A 107 6.53 -14.18 14.76
C ASN A 107 5.65 -14.23 16.01
N ALA A 108 5.90 -15.17 16.93
CA ALA A 108 5.12 -15.27 18.17
C ALA A 108 5.62 -14.34 19.29
N ASN A 109 6.89 -13.89 19.25
CA ASN A 109 7.41 -12.93 20.21
C ASN A 109 6.92 -11.50 19.90
N ALA A 110 6.22 -10.89 20.86
CA ALA A 110 5.67 -9.54 20.74
C ALA A 110 6.74 -8.47 20.45
N SER A 111 7.92 -8.56 21.08
CA SER A 111 8.98 -7.56 20.93
C SER A 111 9.51 -7.46 19.49
N TRP A 112 9.66 -8.59 18.80
CA TRP A 112 10.14 -8.63 17.41
C TRP A 112 9.02 -8.33 16.42
N SER A 113 7.83 -8.88 16.66
CA SER A 113 6.69 -8.71 15.77
C SER A 113 6.19 -7.26 15.72
N ILE A 114 6.11 -6.58 16.88
CA ILE A 114 5.67 -5.17 16.97
C ILE A 114 6.69 -4.25 16.28
N ASN A 115 7.98 -4.45 16.50
CA ASN A 115 9.03 -3.66 15.85
C ASN A 115 9.02 -3.86 14.32
N ALA A 116 8.83 -5.09 13.86
CA ALA A 116 8.69 -5.39 12.42
C ALA A 116 7.43 -4.74 11.81
N ASN A 117 6.33 -4.63 12.57
CA ASN A 117 5.14 -3.91 12.13
C ASN A 117 5.39 -2.41 12.02
N ARG A 118 6.05 -1.79 13.01
CA ARG A 118 6.35 -0.36 12.98
C ARG A 118 7.15 0.03 11.74
N ALA A 119 8.13 -0.79 11.34
CA ALA A 119 8.88 -0.57 10.11
C ALA A 119 7.98 -0.58 8.85
N ARG A 120 6.99 -1.48 8.80
CA ARG A 120 6.01 -1.53 7.68
C ARG A 120 5.06 -0.34 7.69
N GLN A 121 4.63 0.10 8.87
CA GLN A 121 3.77 1.28 9.00
C GLN A 121 4.44 2.53 8.44
N MET A 122 5.77 2.67 8.56
CA MET A 122 6.50 3.78 7.95
C MET A 122 6.40 3.78 6.42
N GLN A 123 6.42 2.61 5.80
CA GLN A 123 6.22 2.48 4.36
C GLN A 123 4.79 2.87 3.96
N ASP A 124 3.79 2.57 4.78
CA ASP A 124 2.40 2.97 4.54
C ASP A 124 2.19 4.47 4.68
N TYR A 125 2.82 5.11 5.67
CA TYR A 125 2.82 6.56 5.78
C TYR A 125 3.52 7.22 4.59
N ALA A 126 4.63 6.65 4.11
CA ALA A 126 5.30 7.13 2.92
C ALA A 126 4.39 7.01 1.67
N ALA A 127 3.68 5.89 1.51
CA ALA A 127 2.73 5.69 0.43
C ALA A 127 1.55 6.68 0.51
N ALA A 128 0.99 6.91 1.71
CA ALA A 128 -0.07 7.88 1.94
C ALA A 128 0.38 9.32 1.65
N LEU A 129 1.59 9.70 2.09
CA LEU A 129 2.18 11.00 1.81
C LEU A 129 2.40 11.21 0.31
N LEU A 130 2.90 10.19 -0.38
CA LEU A 130 3.12 10.21 -1.82
C LEU A 130 1.79 10.28 -2.60
N ALA A 131 0.74 9.60 -2.12
CA ALA A 131 -0.61 9.70 -2.64
C ALA A 131 -1.19 11.11 -2.48
N ALA A 132 -1.09 11.69 -1.27
CA ALA A 132 -1.53 13.05 -0.99
C ALA A 132 -0.77 14.08 -1.85
N GLY A 133 0.56 13.98 -1.92
CA GLY A 133 1.39 14.84 -2.73
C GLY A 133 1.10 14.72 -4.23
N GLY A 134 0.96 13.51 -4.75
CA GLY A 134 0.64 13.27 -6.17
C GLY A 134 -0.69 13.88 -6.59
N ASN A 135 -1.74 13.70 -5.78
CA ASN A 135 -3.05 14.31 -6.05
C ASN A 135 -3.02 15.84 -5.91
N ALA A 136 -2.34 16.36 -4.89
CA ALA A 136 -2.22 17.80 -4.67
C ALA A 136 -1.49 18.48 -5.84
N VAL A 137 -0.35 17.94 -6.27
CA VAL A 137 0.40 18.47 -7.41
C VAL A 137 -0.40 18.35 -8.71
N GLY A 138 -1.07 17.22 -8.94
CA GLY A 138 -1.93 17.03 -10.11
C GLY A 138 -3.06 18.06 -10.20
N LEU A 139 -3.79 18.28 -9.10
CA LEU A 139 -4.87 19.27 -9.02
C LEU A 139 -4.36 20.70 -9.15
N LEU A 140 -3.29 21.06 -8.43
CA LEU A 140 -2.71 22.41 -8.49
C LEU A 140 -2.17 22.75 -9.88
N ALA A 141 -1.49 21.79 -10.52
CA ALA A 141 -1.01 21.96 -11.89
C ALA A 141 -2.18 22.16 -12.86
N ALA A 142 -3.25 21.39 -12.70
CA ALA A 142 -4.43 21.49 -13.54
C ALA A 142 -5.14 22.84 -13.41
N VAL A 143 -5.36 23.33 -12.19
CA VAL A 143 -5.99 24.65 -11.92
C VAL A 143 -5.13 25.79 -12.47
N LYS A 144 -3.80 25.71 -12.32
CA LYS A 144 -2.88 26.76 -12.77
C LYS A 144 -2.72 26.80 -14.30
N ILE A 145 -2.75 25.64 -14.95
CA ILE A 145 -2.48 25.53 -16.40
C ILE A 145 -3.77 25.69 -17.22
N TYR A 146 -4.93 25.26 -16.69
CA TYR A 146 -6.21 25.22 -17.40
C TYR A 146 -7.36 25.89 -16.62
N PRO A 147 -7.26 27.19 -16.29
CA PRO A 147 -8.24 27.87 -15.43
C PRO A 147 -9.64 27.93 -16.05
N VAL A 148 -9.75 28.06 -17.37
CA VAL A 148 -11.04 28.20 -18.07
C VAL A 148 -11.79 26.87 -18.08
N GLN A 149 -11.11 25.77 -18.41
CA GLN A 149 -11.73 24.43 -18.45
C GLN A 149 -12.15 23.95 -17.06
N PHE A 150 -11.46 24.40 -16.01
CA PHE A 150 -11.84 24.14 -14.62
C PHE A 150 -13.07 24.93 -14.16
N ALA A 151 -13.27 26.15 -14.68
CA ALA A 151 -14.46 26.95 -14.41
C ALA A 151 -15.72 26.35 -15.05
N GLU A 152 -15.58 25.70 -16.21
CA GLU A 152 -16.70 25.08 -16.94
C GLU A 152 -17.15 23.73 -16.35
N SER A 153 -16.29 23.02 -15.63
CA SER A 153 -16.61 21.69 -15.08
C SER A 153 -16.16 21.50 -13.62
N PRO A 154 -16.73 22.26 -12.66
CA PRO A 154 -16.35 22.20 -11.25
C PRO A 154 -16.67 20.83 -10.59
N SER A 155 -17.62 20.07 -11.14
CA SER A 155 -17.98 18.74 -10.62
C SER A 155 -16.82 17.74 -10.72
N ALA A 156 -16.03 17.77 -11.80
CA ALA A 156 -14.89 16.88 -11.98
C ALA A 156 -13.82 17.09 -10.90
N CYS A 157 -13.63 18.33 -10.44
CA CYS A 157 -12.71 18.69 -9.37
C CYS A 157 -13.16 18.11 -8.03
N TRP A 158 -14.44 18.23 -7.72
CA TRP A 158 -15.02 17.68 -6.49
C TRP A 158 -14.94 16.16 -6.48
N ILE A 159 -15.22 15.51 -7.60
CA ILE A 159 -15.07 14.05 -7.74
C ILE A 159 -13.60 13.65 -7.54
N ALA A 160 -12.67 14.30 -8.25
CA ALA A 160 -11.24 14.01 -8.13
C ALA A 160 -10.73 14.21 -6.70
N GLY A 161 -11.11 15.32 -6.06
CA GLY A 161 -10.77 15.61 -4.66
C GLY A 161 -11.36 14.58 -3.69
N THR A 162 -12.62 14.20 -3.85
CA THR A 162 -13.27 13.21 -2.99
C THR A 162 -12.61 11.84 -3.12
N VAL A 163 -12.35 11.38 -4.35
CA VAL A 163 -11.68 10.09 -4.58
C VAL A 163 -10.25 10.12 -4.05
N ALA A 164 -9.53 11.25 -4.21
CA ALA A 164 -8.20 11.42 -3.63
C ALA A 164 -8.23 11.29 -2.10
N VAL A 165 -9.13 12.00 -1.42
CA VAL A 165 -9.28 11.95 0.04
C VAL A 165 -9.62 10.53 0.51
N VAL A 166 -10.56 9.86 -0.16
CA VAL A 166 -10.91 8.47 0.16
C VAL A 166 -9.70 7.54 -0.02
N SER A 167 -8.95 7.67 -1.12
CA SER A 167 -7.79 6.82 -1.39
C SER A 167 -6.67 7.01 -0.35
N VAL A 168 -6.40 8.25 0.08
CA VAL A 168 -5.44 8.55 1.13
C VAL A 168 -5.93 8.03 2.48
N GLY A 169 -7.23 8.20 2.77
CA GLY A 169 -7.86 7.65 3.97
C GLY A 169 -7.73 6.13 4.05
N LEU A 170 -7.91 5.42 2.93
CA LEU A 170 -7.69 3.97 2.84
C LEU A 170 -6.22 3.62 3.12
N LEU A 171 -5.26 4.34 2.54
CA LEU A 171 -3.83 4.10 2.80
C LEU A 171 -3.47 4.29 4.28
N LEU A 172 -4.04 5.31 4.94
CA LEU A 172 -3.84 5.55 6.37
C LEU A 172 -4.58 4.52 7.26
N TRP A 173 -5.62 3.86 6.74
CA TRP A 173 -6.29 2.77 7.44
C TRP A 173 -5.43 1.51 7.45
N ILE A 174 -4.77 1.15 6.34
CA ILE A 174 -4.02 -0.11 6.18
C ILE A 174 -3.14 -0.49 7.40
N PRO A 175 -2.34 0.43 8.00
CA PRO A 175 -1.56 0.16 9.22
C PRO A 175 -2.33 -0.45 10.39
N ARG A 176 -3.64 -0.21 10.49
CA ARG A 176 -4.50 -0.74 11.56
C ARG A 176 -4.82 -2.22 11.39
N LEU A 177 -4.56 -2.78 10.21
CA LEU A 177 -4.83 -4.18 9.89
C LEU A 177 -3.61 -5.08 10.14
N SER A 178 -2.50 -4.50 10.60
CA SER A 178 -1.25 -5.21 10.81
C SER A 178 -1.37 -6.30 11.87
N PHE A 179 -0.58 -7.36 11.68
CA PHE A 179 -0.54 -8.54 12.52
C PHE A 179 -0.23 -8.23 13.99
N ILE A 180 -1.16 -8.49 14.89
CA ILE A 180 -0.90 -8.46 16.34
C ILE A 180 -0.69 -9.92 16.78
N PRO A 181 0.49 -10.27 17.34
CA PRO A 181 0.66 -11.58 17.94
C PRO A 181 -0.27 -11.70 19.15
N VAL A 182 -0.99 -12.81 19.26
CA VAL A 182 -1.75 -13.12 20.48
C VAL A 182 -0.70 -13.44 21.55
N GLU A 183 -0.54 -12.52 22.51
CA GLU A 183 0.18 -12.82 23.75
C GLU A 183 -0.48 -14.05 24.36
N ASP A 184 0.34 -15.07 24.61
CA ASP A 184 -0.05 -16.04 25.62
C ASP A 184 0.05 -15.28 26.94
N ASP A 185 -1.06 -15.17 27.67
CA ASP A 185 -1.08 -14.67 29.05
C ASP A 185 -0.23 -15.62 29.90
N GLY A 186 1.09 -15.46 29.83
CA GLY A 186 2.07 -16.13 30.66
C GLY A 186 2.12 -15.54 32.07
N SER A 187 0.96 -15.25 32.65
CA SER A 187 0.82 -14.95 34.08
C SER A 187 -0.28 -15.83 34.67
N ARG A 188 0.07 -17.09 34.94
CA ARG A 188 -0.45 -17.92 36.04
C ARG A 188 0.42 -19.14 36.25
#